data_AF-A0A426XC89-F1
#
_entry.id   AF-A0A426XC89-F1
#
_cell.length_a   1.000
_cell.length_b   1.000
_cell.length_c   1.000
_cell.angle_alpha   90.00
_cell.angle_beta   90.00
_cell.angle_gamma   90.00
#
_symmetry.space_group_name_H-M   'P 1'
#
loop_
_entity.id
_entity.type
_entity.pdbx_description
1 polymer ?
#
loop_
_entity_poly.entity_id
_entity_poly.type
_entity_poly.pdbx_seq_one_letter_code
_entity_poly.pdbx_strand_id
1 'polypeptide(L)'
;VTLILYEVLRLYPPAILIQKITYKTVKLGNIVYPPGVLLVLPIVFIHHDPDLWGKDASEFKPERFARGITKASKDQVAFFPFSGGPRVCIGQNFALLEAKTALCMILQQFSFELSPSSYTHAPRMLVTLQPQHGAQLRLHKL
;
A
#
# COMPACT_ATOMS: atom_id res chain seq x y z
N VAL A 1 -5.92 -10.68 -10.28
CA VAL A 1 -4.63 -10.52 -9.56
C VAL A 1 -4.19 -9.06 -9.41
N THR A 2 -4.11 -8.25 -10.47
CA THR A 2 -3.64 -6.86 -10.33
C THR A 2 -4.48 -6.01 -9.36
N LEU A 3 -5.81 -6.10 -9.43
CA LEU A 3 -6.72 -5.39 -8.52
C LEU A 3 -6.48 -5.75 -7.05
N ILE A 4 -6.24 -7.03 -6.79
CA ILE A 4 -5.90 -7.58 -5.46
C ILE A 4 -4.59 -6.96 -4.97
N LEU A 5 -3.54 -6.92 -5.81
CA LEU A 5 -2.26 -6.33 -5.41
C LEU A 5 -2.37 -4.84 -5.08
N TYR A 6 -3.17 -4.07 -5.83
CA TYR A 6 -3.38 -2.66 -5.51
C TYR A 6 -4.12 -2.46 -4.19
N GLU A 7 -5.14 -3.26 -3.90
CA GLU A 7 -5.85 -3.17 -2.62
C GLU A 7 -4.98 -3.64 -1.44
N VAL A 8 -4.11 -4.64 -1.64
CA VAL A 8 -3.09 -5.01 -0.65
C VAL A 8 -2.13 -3.85 -0.40
N LEU A 9 -1.61 -3.22 -1.46
CA LEU A 9 -0.71 -2.07 -1.33
C LEU A 9 -1.37 -0.85 -0.70
N ARG A 10 -2.70 -0.72 -0.81
CA ARG A 10 -3.47 0.33 -0.13
C ARG A 10 -3.56 0.08 1.37
N LEU A 11 -3.99 -1.10 1.77
CA LEU A 11 -4.18 -1.44 3.19
C LEU A 11 -2.86 -1.68 3.93
N TYR A 12 -1.90 -2.31 3.27
CA TYR A 12 -0.63 -2.72 3.89
C TYR A 12 0.57 -2.38 2.99
N PRO A 13 0.84 -1.09 2.74
CA PRO A 13 2.00 -0.68 1.96
C PRO A 13 3.31 -1.05 2.67
N PRO A 14 4.34 -1.55 1.96
CA PRO A 14 5.64 -1.82 2.58
C PRO A 14 6.26 -0.59 3.23
N ALA A 15 6.16 0.59 2.60
CA ALA A 15 6.55 1.86 3.19
C ALA A 15 5.30 2.58 3.75
N ILE A 16 5.29 2.88 5.05
CA ILE A 16 4.10 3.48 5.69
C ILE A 16 4.04 5.01 5.59
N LEU A 17 5.16 5.64 5.25
CA LEU A 17 5.29 7.09 5.08
C LEU A 17 6.38 7.41 4.06
N ILE A 18 6.32 8.61 3.49
CA ILE A 18 7.38 9.19 2.67
C ILE A 18 7.84 10.49 3.31
N GLN A 19 9.15 10.71 3.32
CA GLN A 19 9.77 11.95 3.76
C GLN A 19 10.27 12.76 2.56
N LYS A 20 10.05 14.07 2.60
CA LYS A 20 10.63 15.03 1.65
C LYS A 20 11.19 16.20 2.44
N ILE A 21 12.33 16.75 2.01
CA ILE A 21 12.90 17.96 2.59
C ILE A 21 12.75 19.10 1.57
N THR A 22 12.25 20.26 2.00
CA THR A 22 12.16 21.43 1.14
C THR A 22 13.56 21.93 0.79
N TYR A 23 13.92 21.99 -0.49
CA TYR A 23 15.23 22.50 -0.93
C TYR A 23 15.23 24.02 -1.19
N LYS A 24 14.03 24.60 -1.27
CA LYS A 24 13.78 26.03 -1.44
C LYS A 24 12.52 26.41 -0.68
N THR A 25 12.18 27.70 -0.63
CA THR A 25 10.88 28.14 -0.11
C THR A 25 9.75 27.54 -0.95
N VAL A 26 8.81 26.84 -0.30
CA VAL A 26 7.66 26.18 -0.95
C VAL A 26 6.38 26.62 -0.26
N LYS A 27 5.36 26.99 -1.05
CA LYS A 27 4.00 27.24 -0.54
C LYS A 27 3.14 25.99 -0.75
N LEU A 28 2.57 25.45 0.33
CA LEU A 28 1.57 24.36 0.28
C LEU A 28 0.28 24.87 0.92
N GLY A 29 -0.79 24.92 0.13
CA GLY A 29 -2.04 25.58 0.54
C GLY A 29 -1.76 27.04 0.91
N ASN A 30 -2.13 27.42 2.14
CA ASN A 30 -1.94 28.78 2.67
C ASN A 30 -0.66 28.93 3.51
N ILE A 31 0.17 27.89 3.61
CA ILE A 31 1.37 27.87 4.46
C ILE A 31 2.62 27.96 3.59
N VAL A 32 3.58 28.78 4.01
CA VAL A 32 4.89 28.95 3.37
C VAL A 32 5.96 28.27 4.22
N TYR A 33 6.71 27.35 3.62
CA TYR A 33 7.76 26.58 4.27
C TYR A 33 9.13 27.06 3.77
N PRO A 34 10.08 27.41 4.66
CA PRO A 34 11.45 27.71 4.27
C PRO A 34 12.19 26.45 3.78
N PRO A 35 13.39 26.59 3.19
CA PRO A 35 14.28 25.46 2.93
C PRO A 35 14.64 24.71 4.23
N GLY A 36 14.87 23.40 4.15
CA GLY A 36 15.28 22.54 5.26
C GLY A 36 14.14 21.92 6.07
N VAL A 37 12.88 22.16 5.71
CA VAL A 37 11.72 21.58 6.42
C VAL A 37 11.46 20.14 5.97
N LEU A 38 11.38 19.23 6.94
CA LEU A 38 10.95 17.85 6.73
C LEU A 38 9.43 17.76 6.64
N LEU A 39 8.93 17.39 5.47
CA LEU A 39 7.53 17.06 5.21
C LEU A 39 7.35 15.55 5.24
N VAL A 40 6.39 15.08 6.02
CA VAL A 40 6.03 13.66 6.14
C VAL A 40 4.67 13.43 5.50
N LEU A 41 4.61 12.50 4.55
CA LEU A 41 3.37 12.05 3.91
C LEU A 41 3.01 10.68 4.48
N PRO A 42 2.02 10.58 5.39
CA PRO A 42 1.64 9.31 6.01
C PRO A 42 0.79 8.49 5.05
N ILE A 43 1.42 7.58 4.30
CA ILE A 43 0.76 6.73 3.28
C ILE A 43 -0.40 5.96 3.92
N VAL A 44 -0.15 5.26 5.04
CA VAL A 44 -1.15 4.39 5.68
C VAL A 44 -2.39 5.17 6.09
N PHE A 45 -2.22 6.36 6.68
CA PHE A 45 -3.37 7.17 7.10
C PHE A 45 -4.17 7.67 5.91
N ILE A 46 -3.50 8.18 4.87
CA ILE A 46 -4.18 8.63 3.65
C ILE A 46 -4.88 7.46 2.94
N HIS A 47 -4.31 6.26 2.99
CA HIS A 47 -4.88 5.07 2.36
C HIS A 47 -6.07 4.48 3.13
N HIS A 48 -6.22 4.77 4.42
CA HIS A 48 -7.36 4.35 5.25
C HIS A 48 -8.38 5.46 5.50
N ASP A 49 -8.14 6.67 4.99
CA ASP A 49 -9.02 7.81 5.19
C ASP A 49 -10.40 7.58 4.53
N PRO A 50 -11.49 7.48 5.31
CA PRO A 50 -12.83 7.27 4.78
C PRO A 50 -13.33 8.43 3.89
N ASP A 51 -12.79 9.63 4.08
CA ASP A 51 -13.14 10.77 3.24
C ASP A 51 -12.56 10.63 1.83
N LEU A 52 -11.43 9.95 1.67
CA LEU A 52 -10.82 9.67 0.37
C LEU A 52 -11.28 8.34 -0.24
N TRP A 53 -11.44 7.31 0.59
CA TRP A 53 -11.63 5.92 0.14
C TRP A 53 -13.04 5.38 0.36
N GLY A 54 -13.91 6.12 1.05
CA GLY A 54 -15.28 5.72 1.37
C GLY A 54 -15.40 5.08 2.75
N LYS A 55 -16.64 4.83 3.19
CA LYS A 55 -16.93 4.23 4.50
C LYS A 55 -16.33 2.82 4.66
N ASP A 56 -16.10 2.13 3.54
CA ASP A 56 -15.46 0.83 3.43
C ASP A 56 -13.93 0.93 3.28
N ALA A 57 -13.30 2.04 3.68
CA ALA A 57 -11.84 2.23 3.57
C ALA A 57 -11.03 1.19 4.34
N SER A 58 -11.57 0.60 5.41
CA SER A 58 -10.90 -0.47 6.17
C SER A 58 -11.18 -1.87 5.60
N GLU A 59 -12.04 -2.00 4.59
CA GLU A 59 -12.37 -3.28 3.98
C GLU A 59 -11.41 -3.60 2.84
N PHE A 60 -11.09 -4.89 2.68
CA PHE A 60 -10.36 -5.39 1.52
C PHE A 60 -11.31 -5.57 0.34
N LYS A 61 -11.31 -4.61 -0.60
CA LYS A 61 -12.23 -4.58 -1.75
C LYS A 61 -11.49 -4.30 -3.07
N PRO A 62 -10.91 -5.34 -3.72
CA PRO A 62 -10.16 -5.19 -4.97
C PRO A 62 -10.92 -4.47 -6.09
N GLU A 63 -12.24 -4.62 -6.14
CA GLU A 63 -13.13 -4.04 -7.16
C GLU A 63 -13.05 -2.51 -7.20
N ARG A 64 -12.56 -1.87 -6.14
CA ARG A 64 -12.28 -0.44 -6.07
C ARG A 64 -11.40 0.05 -7.23
N PHE A 65 -10.46 -0.80 -7.67
CA PHE A 65 -9.53 -0.50 -8.76
C PHE A 65 -10.05 -0.93 -10.14
N ALA A 66 -11.28 -1.45 -10.27
CA ALA A 66 -11.80 -1.99 -11.54
C ALA A 66 -11.84 -0.95 -12.67
N ARG A 67 -11.97 0.34 -12.33
CA ARG A 67 -11.96 1.46 -13.29
C ARG A 67 -10.61 2.18 -13.36
N GLY A 68 -9.55 1.55 -12.86
CA GLY A 68 -8.19 2.10 -12.78
C GLY A 68 -7.93 2.87 -11.49
N ILE A 69 -6.63 3.12 -11.22
CA ILE A 69 -6.14 3.81 -10.01
C ILE A 69 -6.77 5.20 -9.83
N THR A 70 -6.89 5.97 -10.92
CA THR A 70 -7.40 7.35 -10.89
C THR A 70 -8.86 7.46 -10.48
N LYS A 71 -9.63 6.36 -10.54
CA LYS A 71 -11.06 6.30 -10.17
C LYS A 71 -11.31 5.51 -8.88
N ALA A 72 -10.26 5.08 -8.19
CA ALA A 72 -10.36 4.23 -6.99
C ALA A 72 -10.68 5.02 -5.70
N SER A 73 -10.39 6.32 -5.70
CA SER A 73 -10.58 7.23 -4.56
C SER A 73 -11.18 8.56 -5.04
N LYS A 74 -11.65 9.40 -4.09
CA LYS A 74 -12.18 10.74 -4.41
C LYS A 74 -11.11 11.69 -4.95
N ASP A 75 -9.86 11.49 -4.54
CA ASP A 75 -8.69 12.21 -5.05
C ASP A 75 -7.82 11.27 -5.89
N GLN A 76 -7.42 11.71 -7.09
CA GLN A 76 -6.63 10.93 -8.05
C GLN A 76 -5.20 10.65 -7.57
N VAL A 77 -4.68 11.43 -6.61
CA VAL A 77 -3.33 11.25 -6.06
C VAL A 77 -3.32 10.58 -4.69
N ALA A 78 -4.47 10.10 -4.19
CA ALA A 78 -4.54 9.44 -2.88
C ALA A 78 -3.86 8.06 -2.86
N PHE A 79 -3.65 7.42 -4.02
CA PHE A 79 -2.96 6.14 -4.12
C PHE A 79 -1.50 6.30 -4.60
N PHE A 80 -0.55 6.19 -3.69
CA PHE A 80 0.88 6.39 -3.95
C PHE A 80 1.79 5.46 -3.11
N PRO A 81 1.55 4.13 -3.09
CA PRO A 81 2.35 3.19 -2.29
C PRO A 81 3.83 3.12 -2.70
N PHE A 82 4.16 3.62 -3.90
CA PHE A 82 5.52 3.70 -4.44
C PHE A 82 6.06 5.14 -4.52
N SER A 83 5.43 6.08 -3.80
CA SER A 83 5.63 7.53 -3.98
C SER A 83 5.20 8.03 -5.36
N GLY A 84 5.69 9.20 -5.77
CA GLY A 84 5.40 9.83 -7.05
C GLY A 84 6.47 10.83 -7.48
N GLY A 85 6.40 11.23 -8.75
CA GLY A 85 7.36 12.15 -9.37
C GLY A 85 8.71 11.50 -9.69
N PRO A 86 9.78 12.31 -9.87
CA PRO A 86 11.10 11.82 -10.31
C PRO A 86 11.81 10.84 -9.36
N ARG A 87 11.30 10.71 -8.13
CA ARG A 87 11.83 9.79 -7.09
C ARG A 87 10.81 8.71 -6.74
N VAL A 88 9.90 8.39 -7.65
CA VAL A 88 9.06 7.18 -7.58
C VAL A 88 9.95 5.94 -7.44
N CYS A 89 9.47 4.91 -6.75
CA CYS A 89 10.23 3.68 -6.56
C CYS A 89 10.67 3.10 -7.92
N ILE A 90 11.99 3.06 -8.15
CA ILE A 90 12.56 2.50 -9.38
C ILE A 90 12.19 1.03 -9.57
N GLY A 91 11.95 0.31 -8.48
CA GLY A 91 11.55 -1.10 -8.47
C GLY A 91 10.06 -1.35 -8.63
N GLN A 92 9.21 -0.32 -8.79
CA GLN A 92 7.75 -0.48 -8.84
C GLN A 92 7.28 -1.52 -9.87
N ASN A 93 7.79 -1.43 -11.10
CA ASN A 93 7.37 -2.34 -12.18
C ASN A 93 7.84 -3.77 -11.90
N PHE A 94 9.06 -3.93 -11.39
CA PHE A 94 9.60 -5.23 -11.03
C PHE A 94 8.80 -5.86 -9.88
N ALA A 95 8.54 -5.12 -8.80
CA ALA A 95 7.79 -5.61 -7.64
C ALA A 95 6.37 -6.05 -8.00
N LEU A 96 5.67 -5.30 -8.85
CA LEU A 96 4.34 -5.68 -9.32
C LEU A 96 4.36 -6.92 -10.21
N LEU A 97 5.37 -7.06 -11.09
CA LEU A 97 5.54 -8.24 -11.93
C LEU A 97 5.88 -9.48 -11.10
N GLU A 98 6.81 -9.36 -10.16
CA GLU A 98 7.25 -10.42 -9.27
C GLU A 98 6.09 -10.91 -8.39
N ALA A 99 5.41 -10.00 -7.68
CA ALA A 99 4.29 -10.35 -6.81
C ALA A 99 3.13 -10.99 -7.59
N LYS A 100 2.83 -10.48 -8.80
CA LYS A 100 1.81 -11.07 -9.67
C LYS A 100 2.20 -12.48 -10.10
N THR A 101 3.44 -12.68 -10.52
CA THR A 101 3.95 -13.98 -10.97
C THR A 101 3.93 -15.00 -9.83
N ALA A 102 4.51 -14.64 -8.68
CA ALA A 102 4.54 -15.50 -7.50
C ALA A 102 3.13 -15.91 -7.05
N LEU A 103 2.20 -14.95 -6.95
CA LEU A 103 0.82 -15.24 -6.55
C LEU A 103 0.09 -16.14 -7.55
N CYS A 104 0.27 -15.92 -8.86
CA CYS A 104 -0.26 -16.81 -9.89
C CYS A 104 0.29 -18.24 -9.74
N MET A 105 1.60 -18.39 -9.54
CA MET A 105 2.24 -19.71 -9.40
C MET A 105 1.74 -20.46 -8.15
N ILE A 106 1.58 -19.75 -7.03
CA ILE A 106 1.02 -20.33 -5.80
C ILE A 106 -0.41 -20.77 -6.02
N LEU A 107 -1.28 -19.89 -6.54
CA LEU A 107 -2.72 -20.18 -6.71
C LEU A 107 -3.03 -21.23 -7.78
N GLN A 108 -2.09 -21.53 -8.69
CA GLN A 108 -2.24 -22.61 -9.66
C GLN A 108 -1.98 -24.00 -9.06
N GLN A 109 -1.27 -24.08 -7.94
CA GLN A 109 -0.82 -25.36 -7.36
C GLN A 109 -1.38 -25.60 -5.96
N PHE A 110 -1.76 -24.52 -5.26
CA PHE A 110 -2.17 -24.58 -3.87
C PHE A 110 -3.40 -23.71 -3.61
N SER A 111 -4.30 -24.20 -2.77
CA SER A 111 -5.16 -23.37 -1.95
C SER A 111 -4.53 -23.20 -0.57
N PHE A 112 -4.89 -22.15 0.16
CA PHE A 112 -4.39 -21.94 1.51
C PHE A 112 -5.41 -21.28 2.42
N GLU A 113 -5.31 -21.60 3.70
CA GLU A 113 -6.07 -21.00 4.78
C GLU A 113 -5.13 -20.47 5.88
N LEU A 114 -5.60 -19.48 6.64
CA LEU A 114 -4.91 -19.01 7.83
C LEU A 114 -4.88 -20.13 8.86
N SER A 115 -3.74 -20.33 9.53
CA SER A 115 -3.66 -21.26 10.65
C SER A 115 -4.54 -20.75 11.81
N PRO A 116 -5.65 -21.45 12.17
CA PRO A 116 -6.67 -20.91 13.07
C PRO A 116 -6.16 -20.62 14.50
N SER A 117 -5.13 -21.33 14.93
CA SER A 117 -4.61 -21.27 16.29
C SER A 117 -3.38 -20.36 16.45
N SER A 118 -2.82 -19.82 15.36
CA SER A 118 -1.54 -19.10 15.42
C SER A 118 -1.53 -17.74 14.72
N TYR A 119 -2.49 -17.45 13.84
CA TYR A 119 -2.51 -16.14 13.20
C TYR A 119 -2.98 -15.05 14.17
N THR A 120 -2.18 -14.00 14.32
CA THR A 120 -2.54 -12.77 15.04
C THR A 120 -2.32 -11.59 14.12
N HIS A 121 -3.40 -10.86 13.80
CA HIS A 121 -3.32 -9.68 12.94
C HIS A 121 -2.68 -8.50 13.69
N ALA A 122 -1.35 -8.39 13.59
CA ALA A 122 -0.59 -7.31 14.21
C ALA A 122 0.45 -6.76 13.21
N PRO A 123 0.08 -5.79 12.36
CA PRO A 123 1.04 -5.10 11.50
C PRO A 123 2.04 -4.31 12.35
N ARG A 124 3.34 -4.51 12.10
CA ARG A 124 4.43 -3.80 12.77
C ARG A 124 5.34 -3.16 11.75
N MET A 125 5.66 -1.89 11.97
CA MET A 125 6.68 -1.19 11.21
C MET A 125 8.06 -1.56 11.78
N LEU A 126 8.94 -2.10 10.95
CA LEU A 126 10.40 -2.09 11.17
C LEU A 126 11.03 -1.15 10.13
N VAL A 127 11.71 -1.71 9.13
CA VAL A 127 12.10 -0.98 7.91
C VAL A 127 10.92 -0.92 6.94
N THR A 128 10.22 -2.05 6.78
CA THR A 128 8.94 -2.16 6.07
C THR A 128 7.84 -2.62 7.00
N LEU A 129 6.59 -2.44 6.58
CA LEU A 129 5.43 -3.01 7.25
C LEU A 129 5.44 -4.54 7.09
N GLN A 130 5.29 -5.26 8.20
CA GLN A 130 5.29 -6.71 8.22
C GLN A 130 4.37 -7.24 9.33
N PRO A 131 3.87 -8.49 9.23
CA PRO A 131 3.13 -9.11 10.33
C PRO A 131 4.08 -9.42 11.49
N GLN A 132 3.83 -8.83 12.67
CA GLN A 132 4.66 -8.97 13.87
C GLN A 132 4.89 -10.43 14.27
N HIS A 133 3.86 -11.27 14.11
CA HIS A 133 3.88 -12.68 14.50
C HIS A 133 3.98 -13.62 13.29
N GLY A 134 4.32 -13.09 12.11
CA GLY A 134 4.26 -13.83 10.85
C GLY A 134 2.84 -14.07 10.36
N ALA A 135 2.72 -14.75 9.22
CA ALA A 135 1.44 -15.19 8.65
C ALA A 135 1.53 -16.69 8.38
N GLN A 136 1.26 -17.51 9.40
CA GLN A 136 1.30 -18.97 9.25
C GLN A 136 0.09 -19.42 8.43
N LEU A 137 0.38 -20.06 7.30
CA LEU A 137 -0.60 -20.58 6.36
C LEU A 137 -0.55 -22.10 6.34
N ARG A 138 -1.70 -22.73 6.17
CA ARG A 138 -1.80 -24.13 5.77
C ARG A 138 -1.99 -24.18 4.26
N LEU A 139 -1.10 -24.87 3.56
CA LEU A 139 -1.16 -25.05 2.11
C LEU A 139 -1.77 -26.41 1.81
N HIS A 140 -2.74 -26.43 0.90
CA HIS A 140 -3.36 -27.63 0.37
C HIS A 140 -3.05 -27.69 -1.12
N LYS A 141 -2.46 -28.80 -1.57
CA LYS A 141 -2.22 -29.01 -2.99
C LYS A 141 -3.57 -29.17 -3.71
N LEU A 142 -3.72 -28.52 -4.86
CA LEU A 142 -4.89 -28.65 -5.74
C LEU A 142 -4.92 -29.99 -6.47
#